data_AF-A0AAV9NJ40-F1
#
_entry.id   AF-A0AAV9NJ40-F1
#
_cell.length_a   1.000
_cell.length_b   1.000
_cell.length_c   1.000
_cell.angle_alpha   90.00
_cell.angle_beta   90.00
_cell.angle_gamma   90.00
#
_symmetry.space_group_name_H-M   'P 1'
#
loop_
_entity.id
_entity.type
_entity.pdbx_description
1 polymer ?
#
loop_
_entity_poly.entity_id
_entity_poly.type
_entity_poly.pdbx_seq_one_letter_code
_entity_poly.pdbx_strand_id
1 'polypeptide(L)'
;MIIDRVAAKVMWSKRINRFVLTKAAAGSLPFILRLPAGESWLIKRALDCGAHGLLMPMCETKEQAPSGVCACRHPDVERCKDGLRGTGAMFSPANFNQDGSVYLMYANQNITLKAQIEAKKAVDNMEALAAVDSKDALFVRLIDLAYSIGFFCTDKTIQSI
;
A
#
# COMPACT_ATOMS: atom_id res chain seq x y z
N MET A 1 6.58 8.83 5.64
CA MET A 1 5.65 8.69 6.80
C MET A 1 4.63 7.60 6.49
N ILE A 2 4.36 6.66 7.42
CA ILE A 2 3.28 5.67 7.26
C ILE A 2 2.03 6.21 7.97
N ILE A 3 0.91 6.29 7.25
CA ILE A 3 -0.39 6.63 7.80
C ILE A 3 -1.16 5.33 8.01
N ASP A 4 -1.22 4.87 9.25
CA ASP A 4 -2.01 3.70 9.66
C ASP A 4 -3.41 4.15 10.12
N ARG A 5 -4.46 3.60 9.51
CA ARG A 5 -5.85 3.84 9.93
C ARG A 5 -6.74 2.59 9.84
N VAL A 6 -6.19 1.40 10.07
CA VAL A 6 -7.01 0.18 10.10
C VAL A 6 -7.96 0.13 11.31
N ALA A 7 -7.71 0.91 12.38
CA ALA A 7 -8.56 0.94 13.58
C ALA A 7 -9.59 2.08 13.64
N ALA A 8 -9.62 3.02 12.69
CA ALA A 8 -10.52 4.17 12.76
C ALA A 8 -11.64 4.05 11.72
N LYS A 9 -12.89 4.16 12.18
CA LYS A 9 -14.18 4.32 11.47
C LYS A 9 -14.25 5.43 10.39
N VAL A 10 -13.12 5.91 9.88
CA VAL A 10 -12.96 7.15 9.14
C VAL A 10 -12.33 6.86 7.79
N MET A 11 -12.91 5.96 7.01
CA MET A 11 -12.55 5.76 5.60
C MET A 11 -13.52 6.45 4.63
N TRP A 12 -14.56 7.10 5.18
CA TRP A 12 -15.76 7.50 4.45
C TRP A 12 -16.20 8.96 4.67
N SER A 13 -15.46 9.74 5.47
CA SER A 13 -15.83 11.14 5.75
C SER A 13 -14.99 12.14 4.96
N LYS A 14 -15.57 13.32 4.69
CA LYS A 14 -14.92 14.51 4.09
C LYS A 14 -13.57 14.89 4.74
N ARG A 15 -13.25 14.33 5.92
CA ARG A 15 -12.02 14.58 6.68
C ARG A 15 -10.77 13.89 6.13
N ILE A 16 -10.86 12.76 5.42
CA ILE A 16 -9.68 12.16 4.74
C ILE A 16 -9.24 13.06 3.59
N ASN A 17 -10.18 13.45 2.72
CA ASN A 17 -9.87 14.41 1.67
C ASN A 17 -9.28 15.66 2.32
N ARG A 18 -9.86 16.19 3.40
CA ARG A 18 -9.26 17.33 4.09
C ARG A 18 -7.84 17.03 4.57
N PHE A 19 -7.54 15.94 5.28
CA PHE A 19 -6.21 15.68 5.84
C PHE A 19 -5.15 15.41 4.77
N VAL A 20 -5.50 14.62 3.75
CA VAL A 20 -4.63 14.33 2.61
C VAL A 20 -4.42 15.59 1.77
N LEU A 21 -5.48 16.36 1.49
CA LEU A 21 -5.39 17.67 0.82
C LEU A 21 -4.61 18.69 1.68
N THR A 22 -4.70 18.65 3.01
CA THR A 22 -3.95 19.55 3.91
C THR A 22 -2.46 19.20 3.89
N LYS A 23 -2.11 17.90 3.83
CA LYS A 23 -0.73 17.44 3.70
C LYS A 23 -0.16 17.69 2.29
N ALA A 24 -0.96 17.51 1.25
CA ALA A 24 -0.61 17.88 -0.13
C ALA A 24 -0.43 19.41 -0.28
N ALA A 25 -1.29 20.22 0.36
CA ALA A 25 -1.21 21.68 0.36
C ALA A 25 -0.08 22.24 1.26
N ALA A 26 0.39 21.49 2.26
CA ALA A 26 1.43 21.93 3.19
C ALA A 26 2.87 21.73 2.69
N GLY A 27 3.08 21.28 1.45
CA GLY A 27 4.41 21.03 0.92
C GLY A 27 5.00 19.68 1.37
N SER A 28 4.72 18.66 0.55
CA SER A 28 5.74 17.73 0.04
C SER A 28 6.45 16.78 1.02
N LEU A 29 5.72 16.02 1.83
CA LEU A 29 6.30 14.80 2.44
C LEU A 29 5.69 13.54 1.82
N PRO A 30 6.50 12.65 1.23
CA PRO A 30 6.01 11.38 0.71
C PRO A 30 5.41 10.55 1.86
N PHE A 31 4.24 9.99 1.59
CA PHE A 31 3.52 9.18 2.56
C PHE A 31 3.04 7.86 1.96
N ILE A 32 3.07 6.84 2.81
CA ILE A 32 2.56 5.51 2.53
C ILE A 32 1.28 5.34 3.32
N LEU A 33 0.21 4.88 2.67
CA LEU A 33 -1.07 4.63 3.32
C LEU A 33 -1.23 3.14 3.59
N ARG A 34 -1.44 2.76 4.85
CA ARG A 34 -1.77 1.37 5.18
C ARG A 34 -3.24 1.11 4.88
N LEU A 35 -3.50 0.13 4.04
CA LEU A 35 -4.87 -0.27 3.70
C LEU A 35 -5.46 -1.16 4.79
N PRO A 36 -6.80 -1.15 4.94
CA PRO A 36 -7.53 -2.09 5.80
C PRO A 36 -7.63 -3.49 5.17
N ALA A 37 -7.58 -3.58 3.84
CA ALA A 37 -7.70 -4.80 3.06
C ALA A 37 -7.09 -4.58 1.66
N GLY A 38 -6.69 -5.67 1.01
CA GLY A 38 -6.04 -5.65 -0.31
C GLY A 38 -6.98 -5.57 -1.51
N GLU A 39 -8.10 -4.85 -1.38
CA GLU A 39 -9.11 -4.77 -2.43
C GLU A 39 -8.76 -3.74 -3.50
N SER A 40 -8.95 -4.07 -4.78
CA SER A 40 -8.61 -3.19 -5.92
C SER A 40 -9.25 -1.81 -5.85
N TRP A 41 -10.49 -1.73 -5.36
CA TRP A 41 -11.19 -0.45 -5.22
C TRP A 41 -10.61 0.44 -4.11
N LEU A 42 -10.10 -0.17 -3.02
CA LEU A 42 -9.41 0.55 -1.94
C LEU A 42 -8.07 1.08 -2.40
N ILE A 43 -7.31 0.23 -3.10
CA ILE A 43 -6.02 0.56 -3.71
C ILE A 43 -6.18 1.77 -4.64
N LYS A 44 -7.13 1.70 -5.58
CA LYS A 44 -7.41 2.80 -6.50
C LYS A 44 -7.72 4.10 -5.76
N ARG A 45 -8.62 4.06 -4.77
CA ARG A 45 -9.00 5.27 -4.01
C ARG A 45 -7.83 5.86 -3.24
N ALA A 46 -7.01 5.04 -2.59
CA ALA A 46 -5.86 5.51 -1.82
C ALA A 46 -4.83 6.22 -2.71
N LEU A 47 -4.54 5.64 -3.87
CA LEU A 47 -3.63 6.25 -4.85
C LEU A 47 -4.24 7.49 -5.51
N ASP A 48 -5.55 7.50 -5.79
CA ASP A 48 -6.26 8.66 -6.33
C ASP A 48 -6.31 9.83 -5.36
N CYS A 49 -6.22 9.59 -4.05
CA CYS A 49 -6.03 10.62 -3.03
C CYS A 49 -4.60 11.19 -3.00
N GLY A 50 -3.64 10.66 -3.77
CA GLY A 50 -2.26 11.16 -3.80
C GLY A 50 -1.28 10.42 -2.87
N ALA A 51 -1.60 9.18 -2.47
CA ALA A 51 -0.62 8.35 -1.77
C ALA A 51 0.57 8.02 -2.68
N HIS A 52 1.78 8.10 -2.14
CA HIS A 52 3.02 7.76 -2.87
C HIS A 52 3.30 6.25 -2.79
N GLY A 53 2.66 5.58 -1.85
CA GLY A 53 2.77 4.13 -1.71
C GLY A 53 1.72 3.56 -0.79
N LEU A 54 1.65 2.24 -0.76
CA LEU A 54 0.69 1.48 0.03
C LEU A 54 1.40 0.45 0.89
N LEU A 55 0.86 0.24 2.09
CA LEU A 55 1.22 -0.89 2.95
C LEU A 55 0.03 -1.85 2.99
N MET A 56 0.23 -3.04 2.44
CA MET A 56 -0.77 -4.06 2.23
C MET A 56 -0.83 -5.00 3.43
N PRO A 57 -1.95 -5.08 4.17
CA PRO A 57 -2.09 -6.02 5.28
C PRO A 57 -2.25 -7.46 4.78
N MET A 58 -2.09 -8.43 5.67
CA MET A 58 -2.46 -9.84 5.48
C MET A 58 -1.90 -10.48 4.19
N CYS A 59 -0.66 -10.14 3.82
CA CYS A 59 0.00 -10.72 2.66
C CYS A 59 0.64 -12.06 3.03
N GLU A 60 -0.07 -13.16 2.82
CA GLU A 60 0.37 -14.49 3.25
C GLU A 60 0.87 -15.37 2.11
N THR A 61 0.39 -15.15 0.89
CA THR A 61 0.70 -16.02 -0.26
C THR A 61 1.19 -15.28 -1.50
N LYS A 62 1.82 -16.02 -2.41
CA LYS A 62 2.32 -15.48 -3.68
C LYS A 62 1.19 -15.05 -4.61
N GLU A 63 -0.06 -15.45 -4.42
CA GLU A 63 -1.19 -15.09 -5.30
C GLU A 63 -1.85 -13.77 -4.89
N GLN A 64 -1.90 -13.50 -3.58
CA GLN A 64 -2.43 -12.24 -3.04
C GLN A 64 -1.56 -11.04 -3.42
N ALA A 65 -0.26 -11.28 -3.54
CA ALA A 65 0.75 -10.28 -3.83
C ALA A 65 0.66 -9.65 -5.25
N PRO A 66 0.64 -10.43 -6.33
CA PRO A 66 0.42 -9.98 -7.70
C PRO A 66 -0.92 -9.27 -7.87
N SER A 67 -1.98 -9.74 -7.21
CA SER A 67 -3.29 -9.10 -7.27
C SER A 67 -3.22 -7.65 -6.76
N GLY A 68 -2.52 -7.42 -5.65
CA GLY A 68 -2.27 -6.08 -5.12
C GLY A 68 -1.36 -5.23 -6.01
N VAL A 69 -0.31 -5.83 -6.59
CA VAL A 69 0.59 -5.16 -7.53
C VAL A 69 -0.19 -4.67 -8.75
N CYS A 70 -0.91 -5.56 -9.42
CA CYS A 70 -1.66 -5.25 -10.63
C CYS A 70 -2.69 -4.14 -10.36
N ALA A 71 -3.35 -4.17 -9.20
CA ALA A 71 -4.29 -3.13 -8.79
C ALA A 71 -3.64 -1.75 -8.56
N CYS A 72 -2.33 -1.66 -8.29
CA CYS A 72 -1.61 -0.40 -8.09
C CYS A 72 -1.18 0.26 -9.41
N ARG A 73 -1.10 -0.51 -10.50
CA ARG A 73 -0.52 -0.07 -11.78
C ARG A 73 -1.58 0.13 -12.84
N HIS A 74 -1.41 1.18 -13.63
CA HIS A 74 -2.18 1.36 -14.86
C HIS A 74 -1.73 0.34 -15.91
N PRO A 75 -2.65 -0.17 -16.76
CA PRO A 75 -2.27 -1.01 -17.89
C PRO A 75 -1.26 -0.28 -18.79
N ASP A 76 -0.13 -0.93 -19.05
CA ASP A 76 0.96 -0.40 -19.88
C ASP A 76 1.53 -1.55 -20.74
N VAL A 77 1.66 -1.33 -22.05
CA VAL A 77 2.09 -2.34 -23.02
C VAL A 77 3.54 -2.80 -22.84
N GLU A 78 4.41 -1.95 -22.28
CA GLU A 78 5.83 -2.23 -22.10
C GLU A 78 6.15 -2.79 -20.72
N ARG A 79 5.47 -2.31 -19.65
CA ARG A 79 5.92 -2.55 -18.28
C ARG A 79 4.92 -3.25 -17.37
N CYS A 80 3.62 -3.11 -17.61
CA CYS A 80 2.59 -3.68 -16.74
C CYS A 80 1.34 -4.03 -17.53
N LYS A 81 1.44 -5.08 -18.37
CA LYS A 81 0.34 -5.55 -19.22
C LYS A 81 -0.90 -5.95 -18.42
N ASP A 82 -0.67 -6.49 -17.22
CA ASP A 82 -1.72 -6.95 -16.31
C ASP A 82 -2.15 -5.90 -15.28
N GLY A 83 -1.80 -4.62 -15.48
CA GLY A 83 -2.25 -3.52 -14.63
C GLY A 83 -3.78 -3.38 -14.63
N LEU A 84 -4.39 -3.24 -13.45
CA LEU A 84 -5.84 -3.17 -13.26
C LEU A 84 -6.33 -1.79 -12.81
N ARG A 85 -5.43 -0.82 -12.58
CA ARG A 85 -5.81 0.50 -12.10
C ARG A 85 -6.49 1.31 -13.20
N GLY A 86 -7.78 1.59 -13.02
CA GLY A 86 -8.53 2.48 -13.93
C GLY A 86 -8.08 3.94 -13.86
N THR A 87 -8.14 4.65 -14.99
CA THR A 87 -7.71 6.06 -15.18
C THR A 87 -8.83 7.09 -15.02
N GLY A 88 -10.06 6.65 -14.76
CA GLY A 88 -11.32 7.40 -14.99
C GLY A 88 -11.60 8.67 -14.18
N ALA A 89 -10.64 9.19 -13.40
CA ALA A 89 -10.75 10.52 -12.82
C ALA A 89 -9.37 11.10 -12.56
N MET A 90 -9.12 12.31 -13.09
CA MET A 90 -7.86 13.05 -13.03
C MET A 90 -7.51 13.56 -11.61
N PHE A 91 -7.97 12.87 -10.56
CA PHE A 91 -7.70 13.20 -9.17
C PHE A 91 -6.23 13.02 -8.81
N SER A 92 -5.58 11.94 -9.27
CA SER A 92 -4.15 11.75 -8.98
C SER A 92 -3.29 12.85 -9.62
N PRO A 93 -3.39 13.12 -10.94
CA PRO A 93 -2.65 14.23 -11.56
C PRO A 93 -2.89 15.57 -10.85
N ALA A 94 -4.14 15.88 -10.49
CA ALA A 94 -4.48 17.10 -9.75
C ALA A 94 -3.82 17.17 -8.36
N ASN A 95 -3.79 16.06 -7.62
CA ASN A 95 -3.15 16.00 -6.30
C ASN A 95 -1.62 16.14 -6.37
N PHE A 96 -1.01 15.74 -7.47
CA PHE A 96 0.43 15.90 -7.71
C PHE A 96 0.79 17.18 -8.49
N ASN A 97 -0.21 18.00 -8.86
CA ASN A 97 -0.05 19.17 -9.72
C ASN A 97 0.71 18.84 -11.04
N GLN A 98 0.32 17.73 -11.67
CA GLN A 98 0.90 17.23 -12.92
C GLN A 98 -0.13 17.19 -14.04
N ASP A 99 0.33 17.33 -15.28
CA ASP A 99 -0.47 16.98 -16.45
C ASP A 99 -0.83 15.48 -16.42
N GLY A 100 -2.01 15.12 -16.93
CA GLY A 100 -2.48 13.74 -16.91
C GLY A 100 -1.60 12.79 -17.70
N SER A 101 -1.11 13.21 -18.86
CA SER A 101 -0.23 12.38 -19.69
C SER A 101 1.11 12.14 -18.99
N VAL A 102 1.70 13.20 -18.43
CA VAL A 102 2.94 13.12 -17.65
C VAL A 102 2.76 12.22 -16.44
N TYR A 103 1.68 12.38 -15.68
CA TYR A 103 1.39 11.52 -14.54
C TYR A 103 1.32 10.05 -14.96
N LEU A 104 0.56 9.72 -16.02
CA LEU A 104 0.40 8.33 -16.46
C LEU A 104 1.71 7.69 -16.93
N MET A 105 2.62 8.47 -17.55
CA MET A 105 3.94 8.00 -17.96
C MET A 105 4.82 7.56 -16.77
N TYR A 106 4.70 8.24 -15.62
CA TYR A 106 5.59 8.03 -14.48
C TYR A 106 4.94 7.34 -13.27
N ALA A 107 3.61 7.31 -13.18
CA ALA A 107 2.88 6.80 -12.01
C ALA A 107 3.26 5.37 -11.66
N ASN A 108 3.36 4.49 -12.67
CA ASN A 108 3.70 3.09 -12.46
C ASN A 108 5.10 2.90 -11.86
N GLN A 109 6.03 3.82 -12.12
CA GLN A 109 7.42 3.75 -11.64
C GLN A 109 7.58 4.34 -10.24
N ASN A 110 6.70 5.27 -9.85
CA ASN A 110 6.85 6.06 -8.64
C ASN A 110 5.99 5.60 -7.46
N ILE A 111 5.12 4.60 -7.66
CA ILE A 111 4.29 4.05 -6.58
C ILE A 111 5.05 2.94 -5.85
N THR A 112 5.22 3.10 -4.54
CA THR A 112 5.84 2.10 -3.65
C THR A 112 4.79 1.14 -3.06
N LEU A 113 4.93 -0.16 -3.26
CA LEU A 113 4.08 -1.18 -2.64
C LEU A 113 4.86 -1.98 -1.60
N LYS A 114 4.37 -2.01 -0.36
CA LYS A 114 4.94 -2.80 0.74
C LYS A 114 3.99 -3.89 1.18
N ALA A 115 4.47 -5.12 1.27
CA ALA A 115 3.70 -6.23 1.82
C ALA A 115 3.96 -6.36 3.32
N GLN A 116 2.90 -6.43 4.11
CA GLN A 116 2.99 -6.57 5.55
C GLN A 116 3.08 -8.05 5.94
N ILE A 117 4.18 -8.41 6.59
CA ILE A 117 4.43 -9.74 7.15
C ILE A 117 3.96 -9.69 8.60
N GLU A 118 2.77 -10.24 8.86
CA GLU A 118 2.11 -10.17 10.17
C GLU A 118 1.46 -11.50 10.61
N ALA A 119 1.67 -12.57 9.85
CA ALA A 119 1.16 -13.90 10.17
C ALA A 119 2.26 -14.96 10.01
N LYS A 120 2.18 -16.05 10.78
CA LYS A 120 3.10 -17.20 10.67
C LYS A 120 3.20 -17.71 9.24
N LYS A 121 2.05 -17.85 8.57
CA LYS A 121 1.98 -18.29 7.17
C LYS A 121 2.72 -17.35 6.20
N ALA A 122 2.77 -16.06 6.48
CA ALA A 122 3.55 -15.11 5.68
C ALA A 122 5.06 -15.32 5.88
N VAL A 123 5.49 -15.71 7.07
CA VAL A 123 6.89 -16.09 7.36
C VAL A 123 7.24 -17.40 6.65
N ASP A 124 6.35 -18.40 6.72
CA ASP A 124 6.55 -19.70 6.05
C ASP A 124 6.68 -19.53 4.51
N ASN A 125 6.00 -18.52 3.94
CA ASN A 125 6.03 -18.19 2.50
C ASN A 125 6.99 -17.04 2.14
N MET A 126 7.92 -16.66 3.03
CA MET A 126 8.70 -15.43 2.87
C MET A 126 9.52 -15.39 1.58
N GLU A 127 10.13 -16.52 1.19
CA GLU A 127 10.89 -16.63 -0.07
C GLU A 127 10.01 -16.38 -1.29
N ALA A 128 8.83 -17.02 -1.33
CA ALA A 128 7.87 -16.84 -2.42
C ALA A 128 7.32 -15.41 -2.46
N LEU A 129 7.14 -14.77 -1.31
CA LEU A 129 6.71 -13.39 -1.20
C LEU A 129 7.80 -12.39 -1.61
N ALA A 130 9.06 -12.67 -1.30
CA ALA A 130 10.22 -11.87 -1.68
C ALA A 130 10.55 -11.97 -3.18
N ALA A 131 10.27 -13.12 -3.81
CA ALA A 131 10.46 -13.35 -5.23
C ALA A 131 9.44 -12.64 -6.15
N VAL A 132 8.53 -11.82 -5.60
CA VAL A 132 7.57 -11.04 -6.40
C VAL A 132 8.25 -9.74 -6.83
N ASP A 133 8.65 -9.67 -8.10
CA ASP A 133 9.45 -8.59 -8.74
C ASP A 133 8.92 -7.16 -8.59
N SER A 134 7.69 -6.99 -8.11
CA SER A 134 6.94 -5.74 -8.14
C SER A 134 6.60 -5.19 -6.75
N LYS A 135 7.12 -5.81 -5.69
CA LYS A 135 7.07 -5.28 -4.33
C LYS A 135 8.36 -4.54 -4.02
N ASP A 136 8.25 -3.31 -3.55
CA ASP A 136 9.41 -2.48 -3.25
C ASP A 136 10.02 -2.80 -1.88
N ALA A 137 9.23 -3.36 -0.94
CA ALA A 137 9.73 -3.82 0.35
C ALA A 137 8.78 -4.80 1.04
N LEU A 138 9.33 -5.62 1.95
CA LEU A 138 8.59 -6.32 2.98
C LEU A 138 8.62 -5.49 4.28
N PHE A 139 7.51 -5.48 5.01
CA PHE A 139 7.36 -4.76 6.28
C PHE A 139 6.89 -5.72 7.37
N VAL A 140 7.71 -5.96 8.39
CA VAL A 140 7.35 -6.87 9.49
C VAL A 140 6.55 -6.11 10.53
N ARG A 141 5.35 -6.61 10.86
CA ARG A 141 4.62 -6.14 12.02
C ARG A 141 4.82 -7.09 13.20
N LEU A 142 5.64 -6.65 14.15
CA LEU A 142 6.04 -7.44 15.31
C LEU A 142 4.85 -7.89 16.18
N ILE A 143 3.93 -6.99 16.52
CA ILE A 143 2.83 -7.32 17.45
C ILE A 143 1.90 -8.38 16.86
N ASP A 144 1.36 -8.14 15.66
CA ASP A 144 0.45 -9.07 15.01
C ASP A 144 1.16 -10.39 14.66
N LEU A 145 2.44 -10.33 14.26
CA LEU A 145 3.24 -11.53 14.04
C LEU A 145 3.39 -12.35 15.32
N ALA A 146 3.79 -11.73 16.42
CA ALA A 146 3.94 -12.39 17.72
C ALA A 146 2.64 -13.11 18.14
N TYR A 147 1.49 -12.43 18.02
CA TYR A 147 0.20 -13.07 18.28
C TYR A 147 -0.06 -14.26 17.34
N SER A 148 0.28 -14.13 16.05
CA SER A 148 0.10 -15.21 15.07
C SER A 148 1.00 -16.43 15.35
N ILE A 149 2.19 -16.24 15.92
CA ILE A 149 3.10 -17.33 16.32
C ILE A 149 2.88 -17.81 17.76
N GLY A 150 1.83 -17.33 18.45
CA GLY A 150 1.44 -17.79 19.78
C GLY A 150 2.14 -17.10 20.95
N PHE A 151 2.87 -16.01 20.69
CA PHE A 151 3.47 -15.17 21.72
C PHE A 151 2.55 -14.01 22.08
N PHE A 152 2.27 -13.85 23.37
CA PHE A 152 1.68 -12.63 23.88
C PHE A 152 2.78 -11.59 24.08
N CYS A 153 2.69 -10.46 23.37
CA CYS A 153 3.61 -9.35 23.59
C CYS A 153 3.43 -8.77 25.00
N THR A 154 4.36 -9.13 25.89
CA THR A 154 4.67 -8.38 27.11
C THR A 154 6.00 -7.65 26.86
N ASP A 155 6.34 -6.60 27.60
CA ASP A 155 7.55 -5.78 27.37
C ASP A 155 8.85 -6.61 27.23
N LYS A 156 8.92 -7.80 27.83
CA LYS A 156 10.08 -8.69 27.80
C LYS A 156 10.22 -9.53 26.52
N THR A 157 9.14 -9.75 25.76
CA THR A 157 9.14 -10.66 24.59
C THR A 157 9.62 -9.99 23.31
N ILE A 158 9.54 -8.66 23.21
CA ILE A 158 9.90 -7.90 21.98
C ILE A 158 11.42 -7.84 21.77
N GLN A 159 12.23 -7.98 22.82
CA GLN A 159 13.70 -7.91 22.72
C GLN A 159 14.37 -9.22 22.26
N SER A 160 13.64 -10.33 22.19
CA SER A 160 14.18 -11.66 21.86
C SER A 160 13.86 -12.14 20.44
N ILE A 161 13.21 -11.31 19.62
CA ILE A 161 12.85 -11.56 18.21
C ILE A 161 13.66 -10.62 17.34
#